data_AF-A0A2D0IR79-F1
#
_entry.id   AF-A0A2D0IR79-F1
#
_cell.length_a   1.000
_cell.length_b   1.000
_cell.length_c   1.000
_cell.angle_alpha   90.00
_cell.angle_beta   90.00
_cell.angle_gamma   90.00
#
_symmetry.space_group_name_H-M   'P 1'
#
loop_
_entity.id
_entity.type
_entity.pdbx_description
1 polymer ?
#
loop_
_entity_poly.entity_id
_entity_poly.type
_entity_poly.pdbx_seq_one_letter_code
_entity_poly.pdbx_strand_id
1 'polypeptide(L)'
;MSKDKLIHGAIFYTEKNYSGDIYAYSENSQEVNLIGTPLNDKFRSVKIGTNSIVFAWRHGNDSQAGQIYREWDTSQPDISDIQGLSKFIVSPANRDLLAVKLINESGVDQIFRAHIQTYKIPNPVDCYSNGDYEIVGLIPKDGLQYVAFVVVFDQKNIPVTQGAVYFKHDDQGLEIITYDTTKPPHIRFEKIDGYHFKFFLEKFN
;
A
#
# COMPACT_ATOMS: atom_id res chain seq x y z
N MET A 1 -32.53 8.61 -19.00
CA MET A 1 -31.28 8.46 -19.76
C MET A 1 -30.33 7.61 -18.94
N SER A 2 -29.89 6.48 -19.49
CA SER A 2 -28.96 5.54 -18.84
C SER A 2 -27.67 6.29 -18.52
N LYS A 3 -27.33 6.47 -17.24
CA LYS A 3 -25.99 6.93 -16.83
C LYS A 3 -25.02 5.84 -17.26
N ASP A 4 -24.09 6.14 -18.15
CA ASP A 4 -22.99 5.23 -18.45
C ASP A 4 -22.34 4.83 -17.13
N LYS A 5 -22.40 3.54 -16.84
CA LYS A 5 -21.89 2.95 -15.61
C LYS A 5 -20.37 3.02 -15.71
N LEU A 6 -19.72 3.75 -14.79
CA LEU A 6 -18.27 3.75 -14.70
C LEU A 6 -17.80 2.31 -14.50
N ILE A 7 -16.97 1.81 -15.41
CA ILE A 7 -16.47 0.41 -15.35
C ILE A 7 -15.15 0.37 -14.59
N HIS A 8 -14.23 1.29 -14.91
CA HIS A 8 -12.89 1.38 -14.35
C HIS A 8 -12.58 2.78 -13.84
N GLY A 9 -11.70 2.87 -12.84
CA GLY A 9 -11.23 4.12 -12.24
C GLY A 9 -12.16 4.67 -11.16
N ALA A 10 -11.86 5.88 -10.72
CA ALA A 10 -12.66 6.63 -9.75
C ALA A 10 -12.79 8.09 -10.19
N ILE A 11 -13.90 8.71 -9.80
CA ILE A 11 -14.16 10.13 -10.03
C ILE A 11 -14.48 10.75 -8.68
N PHE A 12 -13.58 11.62 -8.21
CA PHE A 12 -13.76 12.37 -6.98
C PHE A 12 -14.42 13.72 -7.24
N TYR A 13 -15.19 14.15 -6.25
CA TYR A 13 -16.04 15.34 -6.29
C TYR A 13 -15.76 16.21 -5.05
N THR A 14 -15.68 17.52 -5.23
CA THR A 14 -15.42 18.47 -4.13
C THR A 14 -16.65 18.72 -3.23
N GLU A 15 -17.83 18.25 -3.65
CA GLU A 15 -19.05 18.28 -2.85
C GLU A 15 -19.67 16.88 -2.68
N LYS A 16 -20.67 16.78 -1.80
CA LYS A 16 -21.43 15.55 -1.55
C LYS A 16 -22.36 15.24 -2.72
N ASN A 17 -22.87 14.02 -2.78
CA ASN A 17 -23.84 13.57 -3.79
C ASN A 17 -23.36 13.77 -5.23
N TYR A 18 -22.05 13.68 -5.45
CA TYR A 18 -21.40 13.74 -6.76
C TYR A 18 -21.57 15.09 -7.48
N SER A 19 -21.53 16.21 -6.73
CA SER A 19 -21.56 17.58 -7.25
C SER A 19 -20.21 18.30 -7.07
N GLY A 20 -20.13 19.55 -7.52
CA GLY A 20 -18.90 20.34 -7.48
C GLY A 20 -17.91 19.98 -8.59
N ASP A 21 -16.65 20.34 -8.37
CA ASP A 21 -15.55 20.09 -9.30
C ASP A 21 -15.20 18.61 -9.35
N ILE A 22 -14.77 18.15 -10.53
CA ILE A 22 -14.64 16.73 -10.86
C ILE A 22 -13.19 16.41 -11.18
N TYR A 23 -12.70 15.32 -10.58
CA TYR A 23 -11.33 14.83 -10.78
C TYR A 23 -11.36 13.33 -11.03
N ALA A 24 -11.00 12.91 -12.25
CA ALA A 24 -11.00 11.52 -12.65
C ALA A 24 -9.60 10.91 -12.51
N TYR A 25 -9.54 9.68 -11.98
CA TYR A 25 -8.34 8.91 -11.77
C TYR A 25 -8.54 7.50 -12.33
N SER A 26 -7.65 7.08 -13.23
CA SER A 26 -7.63 5.71 -13.74
C SER A 26 -7.13 4.76 -12.66
N GLU A 27 -7.43 3.46 -12.80
CA GLU A 27 -6.73 2.43 -12.04
C GLU A 27 -5.22 2.56 -12.25
N ASN A 28 -4.48 2.66 -11.16
CA ASN A 28 -3.04 2.71 -11.13
C ASN A 28 -2.51 1.92 -9.93
N SER A 29 -1.25 1.50 -10.01
CA SER A 29 -0.59 0.81 -8.90
C SER A 29 0.24 1.78 -8.03
N GLN A 30 -0.04 3.07 -8.09
CA GLN A 30 0.74 4.12 -7.44
C GLN A 30 -0.17 5.00 -6.59
N GLU A 31 0.35 5.39 -5.44
CA GLU A 31 -0.32 6.31 -4.53
C GLU A 31 -0.46 7.70 -5.14
N VAL A 32 -1.65 8.26 -5.05
CA VAL A 32 -1.93 9.68 -5.30
C VAL A 32 -1.82 10.40 -3.96
N ASN A 33 -0.74 11.17 -3.79
CA ASN A 33 -0.53 12.00 -2.61
C ASN A 33 -1.10 13.41 -2.83
N LEU A 34 -2.04 13.83 -1.99
CA LEU A 34 -2.67 15.16 -2.03
C LEU A 34 -2.01 16.15 -1.07
N ILE A 35 -1.14 15.70 -0.18
CA ILE A 35 -0.49 16.56 0.83
C ILE A 35 0.30 17.66 0.13
N GLY A 36 0.08 18.91 0.56
CA GLY A 36 0.71 20.09 -0.05
C GLY A 36 0.08 20.52 -1.39
N THR A 37 -0.94 19.81 -1.88
CA THR A 37 -1.72 20.23 -3.05
C THR A 37 -2.98 21.00 -2.63
N PRO A 38 -3.56 21.82 -3.53
CA PRO A 38 -4.85 22.47 -3.27
C PRO A 38 -6.02 21.51 -3.05
N LEU A 39 -5.86 20.24 -3.42
CA LEU A 39 -6.89 19.20 -3.33
C LEU A 39 -6.90 18.45 -1.99
N ASN A 40 -5.90 18.68 -1.13
CA ASN A 40 -5.88 18.08 0.21
C ASN A 40 -7.17 18.39 0.97
N ASP A 41 -7.83 17.35 1.49
CA ASP A 41 -9.08 17.44 2.24
C ASP A 41 -10.28 18.05 1.49
N LYS A 42 -10.20 18.18 0.15
CA LYS A 42 -11.26 18.82 -0.66
C LYS A 42 -12.34 17.85 -1.10
N PHE A 43 -12.03 16.57 -1.25
CA PHE A 43 -13.00 15.61 -1.76
C PHE A 43 -14.07 15.26 -0.71
N ARG A 44 -15.33 15.20 -1.16
CA ARG A 44 -16.51 14.97 -0.31
C ARG A 44 -17.41 13.85 -0.81
N SER A 45 -17.26 13.42 -2.06
CA SER A 45 -17.87 12.19 -2.57
C SER A 45 -17.03 11.57 -3.69
N VAL A 46 -17.27 10.30 -3.99
CA VAL A 46 -16.52 9.57 -5.02
C VAL A 46 -17.42 8.58 -5.74
N LYS A 47 -17.37 8.57 -7.09
CA LYS A 47 -17.89 7.48 -7.90
C LYS A 47 -16.78 6.50 -8.21
N ILE A 48 -17.08 5.22 -8.11
CA ILE A 48 -16.11 4.14 -8.27
C ILE A 48 -16.59 3.21 -9.37
N GLY A 49 -15.67 2.87 -10.27
CA GLY A 49 -15.91 1.92 -11.34
C GLY A 49 -16.24 0.55 -10.77
N THR A 50 -17.15 -0.19 -11.39
CA THR A 50 -17.58 -1.48 -10.81
C THR A 50 -16.54 -2.58 -10.80
N ASN A 51 -15.43 -2.37 -11.51
CA ASN A 51 -14.27 -3.26 -11.46
C ASN A 51 -13.09 -2.65 -10.68
N SER A 52 -13.32 -1.55 -9.96
CA SER A 52 -12.31 -0.81 -9.23
C SER A 52 -12.59 -0.75 -7.74
N ILE A 53 -11.54 -0.50 -6.97
CA ILE A 53 -11.56 -0.22 -5.54
C ILE A 53 -10.69 1.00 -5.27
N VAL A 54 -11.07 1.80 -4.29
CA VAL A 54 -10.28 2.92 -3.78
C VAL A 54 -9.81 2.59 -2.37
N PHE A 55 -8.50 2.56 -2.19
CA PHE A 55 -7.87 2.54 -0.88
C PHE A 55 -7.59 3.99 -0.49
N ALA A 56 -8.10 4.43 0.66
CA ALA A 56 -8.11 5.84 1.03
C ALA A 56 -7.62 6.05 2.47
N TRP A 57 -6.82 7.09 2.68
CA TRP A 57 -6.21 7.40 3.97
C TRP A 57 -6.40 8.87 4.32
N ARG A 58 -6.68 9.10 5.61
CA ARG A 58 -6.76 10.45 6.18
C ARG A 58 -5.42 11.16 6.19
N HIS A 59 -4.34 10.47 6.56
CA HIS A 59 -3.00 11.04 6.64
C HIS A 59 -2.02 10.33 5.71
N GLY A 60 -0.84 10.94 5.56
CA GLY A 60 0.26 10.41 4.77
C GLY A 60 0.86 9.12 5.31
N ASN A 61 0.82 8.97 6.64
CA ASN A 61 1.53 7.93 7.38
C ASN A 61 0.55 7.09 8.21
N ASP A 62 0.70 5.76 8.17
CA ASP A 62 -0.19 4.83 8.86
C ASP A 62 -0.05 4.88 10.39
N SER A 63 1.14 5.23 10.90
CA SER A 63 1.41 5.40 12.32
C SER A 63 0.95 6.76 12.89
N GLN A 64 0.43 7.67 12.06
CA GLN A 64 0.01 8.98 12.54
C GLN A 64 -1.24 8.87 13.44
N ALA A 65 -1.22 9.54 14.59
CA ALA A 65 -2.35 9.54 15.52
C ALA A 65 -3.63 10.07 14.86
N GLY A 66 -4.74 9.34 15.00
CA GLY A 66 -6.01 9.68 14.38
C GLY A 66 -6.12 9.29 12.90
N GLN A 67 -5.21 8.44 12.40
CA GLN A 67 -5.29 7.85 11.08
C GLN A 67 -6.61 7.11 10.87
N ILE A 68 -7.22 7.33 9.70
CA ILE A 68 -8.43 6.63 9.25
C ILE A 68 -8.15 6.03 7.88
N TYR A 69 -8.31 4.72 7.78
CA TYR A 69 -8.25 3.97 6.54
C TYR A 69 -9.65 3.56 6.10
N ARG A 70 -9.90 3.60 4.78
CA ARG A 70 -11.13 3.13 4.15
C ARG A 70 -10.84 2.41 2.85
N GLU A 71 -11.68 1.43 2.60
CA GLU A 71 -11.82 0.76 1.31
C GLU A 71 -13.19 1.10 0.76
N TRP A 72 -13.21 1.65 -0.45
CA TRP A 72 -14.44 1.92 -1.16
C TRP A 72 -14.45 1.13 -2.46
N ASP A 73 -15.27 0.09 -2.51
CA ASP A 73 -15.54 -0.74 -3.69
C ASP A 73 -16.84 -0.33 -4.41
N THR A 74 -17.56 0.61 -3.82
CA THR A 74 -18.83 1.15 -4.30
C THR A 74 -18.85 2.67 -4.17
N SER A 75 -19.63 3.32 -5.03
CA SER A 75 -19.69 4.79 -5.07
C SER A 75 -20.23 5.35 -3.75
N GLN A 76 -19.51 6.30 -3.16
CA GLN A 76 -19.85 6.93 -1.88
C GLN A 76 -20.39 8.34 -2.12
N PRO A 77 -21.68 8.62 -1.82
CA PRO A 77 -22.24 9.97 -1.96
C PRO A 77 -21.72 10.93 -0.89
N ASP A 78 -21.11 10.42 0.18
CA ASP A 78 -20.48 11.20 1.23
C ASP A 78 -19.31 10.41 1.81
N ILE A 79 -18.10 11.00 1.76
CA ILE A 79 -16.89 10.43 2.37
C ILE A 79 -16.42 11.23 3.59
N SER A 80 -17.29 12.02 4.22
CA SER A 80 -16.91 12.86 5.37
C SER A 80 -16.41 12.05 6.58
N ASP A 81 -16.71 10.75 6.64
CA ASP A 81 -16.28 9.83 7.69
C ASP A 81 -14.76 9.58 7.67
N ILE A 82 -14.07 9.80 6.54
CA ILE A 82 -12.61 9.76 6.48
C ILE A 82 -11.93 10.99 7.09
N GLN A 83 -12.71 12.04 7.39
CA GLN A 83 -12.27 13.27 8.08
C GLN A 83 -11.07 13.99 7.43
N GLY A 84 -11.10 14.08 6.10
CA GLY A 84 -10.08 14.74 5.29
C GLY A 84 -9.21 13.73 4.57
N LEU A 85 -9.43 13.58 3.26
CA LEU A 85 -8.67 12.66 2.42
C LEU A 85 -7.34 13.30 2.03
N SER A 86 -6.22 12.66 2.40
CA SER A 86 -4.87 13.13 2.06
C SER A 86 -4.14 12.27 1.05
N LYS A 87 -4.47 10.97 0.94
CA LYS A 87 -3.90 10.08 -0.07
C LYS A 87 -4.81 8.92 -0.42
N PHE A 88 -4.66 8.38 -1.62
CA PHE A 88 -5.41 7.20 -2.06
C PHE A 88 -4.71 6.43 -3.19
N ILE A 89 -5.18 5.20 -3.43
CA ILE A 89 -4.84 4.38 -4.60
C ILE A 89 -6.14 3.96 -5.26
N VAL A 90 -6.21 4.04 -6.59
CA VAL A 90 -7.34 3.47 -7.37
C VAL A 90 -6.84 2.19 -8.02
N SER A 91 -7.40 1.04 -7.65
CA SER A 91 -6.90 -0.27 -8.08
C SER A 91 -8.01 -1.10 -8.72
N PRO A 92 -7.70 -2.15 -9.51
CA PRO A 92 -8.68 -3.19 -9.81
C PRO A 92 -9.24 -3.80 -8.51
N ALA A 93 -10.55 -4.08 -8.47
CA ALA A 93 -11.25 -4.53 -7.26
C ALA A 93 -10.77 -5.88 -6.70
N ASN A 94 -10.06 -6.68 -7.50
CA ASN A 94 -9.51 -7.98 -7.10
C ASN A 94 -8.08 -7.88 -6.54
N ARG A 95 -7.72 -6.75 -5.94
CA ARG A 95 -6.41 -6.50 -5.35
C ARG A 95 -6.55 -6.23 -3.86
N ASP A 96 -5.53 -6.60 -3.12
CA ASP A 96 -5.29 -6.16 -1.74
C ASP A 96 -3.95 -5.45 -1.64
N LEU A 97 -3.86 -4.51 -0.69
CA LEU A 97 -2.59 -3.86 -0.39
C LEU A 97 -1.59 -4.84 0.20
N LEU A 98 -0.32 -4.51 0.05
CA LEU A 98 0.79 -5.06 0.82
C LEU A 98 1.62 -3.90 1.33
N ALA A 99 1.63 -3.69 2.64
CA ALA A 99 2.40 -2.67 3.30
C ALA A 99 3.50 -3.28 4.17
N VAL A 100 4.72 -2.75 4.05
CA VAL A 100 5.87 -3.24 4.79
C VAL A 100 6.51 -2.12 5.60
N LYS A 101 6.87 -2.43 6.85
CA LYS A 101 7.73 -1.61 7.69
C LYS A 101 8.99 -2.37 8.05
N LEU A 102 10.15 -1.77 7.75
CA LEU A 102 11.44 -2.30 8.18
C LEU A 102 11.71 -1.87 9.63
N ILE A 103 12.12 -2.81 10.47
CA ILE A 103 12.53 -2.57 11.85
C ILE A 103 13.98 -3.05 12.02
N ASN A 104 14.83 -2.19 12.55
CA ASN A 104 16.21 -2.55 12.86
C ASN A 104 16.30 -3.17 14.27
N GLU A 105 16.48 -4.49 14.34
CA GLU A 105 16.78 -5.24 15.58
C GLU A 105 18.19 -5.85 15.55
N SER A 106 19.04 -5.40 14.62
CA SER A 106 20.38 -5.97 14.41
C SER A 106 21.37 -5.63 15.53
N GLY A 107 21.05 -4.59 16.32
CA GLY A 107 21.96 -3.99 17.29
C GLY A 107 22.98 -3.02 16.70
N VAL A 108 22.95 -2.76 15.38
CA VAL A 108 23.79 -1.77 14.71
C VAL A 108 23.05 -0.43 14.66
N ASP A 109 23.63 0.61 15.24
CA ASP A 109 23.05 1.96 15.25
C ASP A 109 23.24 2.67 13.90
N GLN A 110 22.37 2.32 12.95
CA GLN A 110 22.27 2.99 11.65
C GLN A 110 20.87 2.81 11.07
N ILE A 111 20.56 3.61 10.03
CA ILE A 111 19.35 3.47 9.23
C ILE A 111 19.62 2.49 8.10
N PHE A 112 18.86 1.41 8.05
CA PHE A 112 18.87 0.46 6.95
C PHE A 112 17.78 0.78 5.94
N ARG A 113 17.97 0.35 4.69
CA ARG A 113 17.00 0.50 3.61
C ARG A 113 16.70 -0.87 3.01
N ALA A 114 15.45 -1.32 3.11
CA ALA A 114 14.97 -2.50 2.39
C ALA A 114 14.41 -2.05 1.03
N HIS A 115 15.09 -2.45 -0.04
CA HIS A 115 14.62 -2.30 -1.41
C HIS A 115 13.76 -3.51 -1.76
N ILE A 116 12.45 -3.29 -1.96
CA ILE A 116 11.47 -4.36 -2.17
C ILE A 116 10.86 -4.23 -3.56
N GLN A 117 10.94 -5.30 -4.35
CA GLN A 117 10.33 -5.38 -5.68
C GLN A 117 9.38 -6.57 -5.77
N THR A 118 8.08 -6.30 -5.81
CA THR A 118 7.04 -7.32 -5.97
C THR A 118 6.75 -7.59 -7.46
N TYR A 119 6.63 -8.86 -7.83
CA TYR A 119 6.44 -9.30 -9.21
C TYR A 119 5.25 -8.62 -9.90
N LYS A 120 5.50 -8.06 -11.10
CA LYS A 120 4.55 -7.28 -11.92
C LYS A 120 4.10 -5.94 -11.32
N ILE A 121 4.75 -5.45 -10.27
CA ILE A 121 4.54 -4.08 -9.77
C ILE A 121 5.65 -3.19 -10.33
N PRO A 122 5.30 -2.04 -10.95
CA PRO A 122 6.18 -1.35 -11.89
C PRO A 122 7.45 -0.76 -11.26
N ASN A 123 7.41 -0.41 -9.97
CA ASN A 123 8.54 0.22 -9.29
C ASN A 123 8.88 -0.50 -7.98
N PRO A 124 10.16 -0.71 -7.69
CA PRO A 124 10.58 -1.11 -6.36
C PRO A 124 10.32 0.03 -5.36
N VAL A 125 10.12 -0.34 -4.10
CA VAL A 125 9.84 0.58 -3.00
C VAL A 125 10.93 0.45 -1.94
N ASP A 126 11.42 1.58 -1.46
CA ASP A 126 12.42 1.65 -0.41
C ASP A 126 11.75 1.85 0.95
N CYS A 127 11.85 0.85 1.82
CA CYS A 127 11.40 0.92 3.21
C CYS A 127 12.60 1.23 4.12
N TYR A 128 12.61 2.39 4.77
CA TYR A 128 13.67 2.77 5.70
C TYR A 128 13.37 2.27 7.11
N SER A 129 14.40 1.85 7.86
CA SER A 129 14.22 1.26 9.20
C SER A 129 13.76 2.25 10.27
N ASN A 130 13.81 3.55 9.97
CA ASN A 130 13.25 4.64 10.78
C ASN A 130 11.99 5.24 10.14
N GLY A 131 11.50 4.66 9.05
CA GLY A 131 10.30 5.07 8.33
C GLY A 131 9.03 4.43 8.87
N ASP A 132 7.94 4.63 8.14
CA ASP A 132 6.67 3.99 8.42
C ASP A 132 6.38 2.82 7.49
N TYR A 133 5.14 2.31 7.50
CA TYR A 133 4.67 1.37 6.49
C TYR A 133 4.65 2.01 5.11
N GLU A 134 5.26 1.34 4.15
CA GLU A 134 5.24 1.70 2.74
C GLU A 134 4.40 0.67 1.96
N ILE A 135 3.58 1.13 1.01
CA ILE A 135 2.85 0.22 0.12
C ILE A 135 3.83 -0.34 -0.89
N VAL A 136 4.24 -1.59 -0.69
CA VAL A 136 5.19 -2.32 -1.57
C VAL A 136 4.49 -3.24 -2.56
N GLY A 137 3.16 -3.32 -2.48
CA GLY A 137 2.40 -3.95 -3.55
C GLY A 137 0.89 -3.92 -3.47
N LEU A 138 0.30 -4.43 -4.56
CA LEU A 138 -1.12 -4.68 -4.77
C LEU A 138 -1.25 -6.15 -5.23
N ILE A 139 -1.56 -7.03 -4.28
CA ILE A 139 -1.55 -8.48 -4.48
C ILE A 139 -2.91 -8.93 -5.03
N PRO A 140 -2.94 -9.67 -6.15
CA PRO A 140 -4.15 -10.27 -6.69
C PRO A 140 -4.83 -11.25 -5.72
N LYS A 141 -6.17 -11.16 -5.65
CA LYS A 141 -7.06 -12.10 -4.94
C LYS A 141 -7.37 -13.35 -5.78
N ASP A 142 -6.34 -13.98 -6.36
CA ASP A 142 -6.50 -15.13 -7.26
C ASP A 142 -5.85 -16.43 -6.73
N GLY A 143 -5.34 -16.40 -5.50
CA GLY A 143 -4.75 -17.58 -4.85
C GLY A 143 -3.34 -17.94 -5.35
N LEU A 144 -2.75 -17.17 -6.26
CA LEU A 144 -1.40 -17.40 -6.76
C LEU A 144 -0.33 -16.80 -5.81
N GLN A 145 0.90 -17.30 -5.93
CA GLN A 145 2.05 -16.75 -5.20
C GLN A 145 2.75 -15.69 -6.04
N TYR A 146 2.98 -14.52 -5.45
CA TYR A 146 3.68 -13.38 -6.04
C TYR A 146 5.01 -13.20 -5.33
N VAL A 147 6.10 -13.38 -6.07
CA VAL A 147 7.45 -13.20 -5.52
C VAL A 147 7.74 -11.72 -5.25
N ALA A 148 8.36 -11.43 -4.12
CA ALA A 148 8.96 -10.13 -3.80
C ALA A 148 10.45 -10.32 -3.52
N PHE A 149 11.29 -9.65 -4.30
CA PHE A 149 12.72 -9.56 -4.03
C PHE A 149 12.96 -8.54 -2.94
N VAL A 150 13.79 -8.89 -1.96
CA VAL A 150 14.12 -8.06 -0.82
C VAL A 150 15.64 -7.96 -0.75
N VAL A 151 16.16 -6.73 -0.81
CA VAL A 151 17.59 -6.45 -0.57
C VAL A 151 17.68 -5.38 0.51
N VAL A 152 18.36 -5.67 1.61
CA VAL A 152 18.61 -4.70 2.66
C VAL A 152 20.00 -4.13 2.50
N PHE A 153 20.09 -2.80 2.50
CA PHE A 153 21.32 -2.04 2.38
C PHE A 153 21.62 -1.30 3.68
N ASP A 154 22.91 -1.17 4.00
CA ASP A 154 23.40 -0.25 5.02
C ASP A 154 23.39 1.21 4.51
N GLN A 155 23.83 2.16 5.36
CA GLN A 155 23.89 3.59 4.98
C GLN A 155 24.90 3.91 3.85
N LYS A 156 25.81 2.98 3.53
CA LYS A 156 26.79 3.10 2.45
C LYS A 156 26.30 2.44 1.16
N ASN A 157 25.04 2.01 1.11
CA ASN A 157 24.46 1.23 0.00
C ASN A 157 25.15 -0.10 -0.25
N ILE A 158 25.72 -0.72 0.78
CA ILE A 158 26.27 -2.07 0.73
C ILE A 158 25.17 -3.07 1.11
N PRO A 159 24.85 -4.08 0.28
CA PRO A 159 23.91 -5.13 0.64
C PRO A 159 24.38 -5.88 1.89
N VAL A 160 23.53 -5.98 2.91
CA VAL A 160 23.79 -6.76 4.13
C VAL A 160 23.06 -8.09 4.13
N THR A 161 21.89 -8.16 3.47
CA THR A 161 21.17 -9.41 3.22
C THR A 161 20.30 -9.26 1.99
N GLN A 162 20.02 -10.37 1.31
CA GLN A 162 19.16 -10.42 0.15
C GLN A 162 18.46 -11.76 0.01
N GLY A 163 17.30 -11.77 -0.63
CA GLY A 163 16.57 -12.98 -0.95
C GLY A 163 15.23 -12.66 -1.57
N ALA A 164 14.33 -13.64 -1.53
CA ALA A 164 12.98 -13.52 -2.02
C ALA A 164 11.99 -14.13 -1.01
N VAL A 165 10.82 -13.50 -0.93
CA VAL A 165 9.66 -14.01 -0.22
C VAL A 165 8.47 -14.04 -1.18
N TYR A 166 7.40 -14.71 -0.80
CA TYR A 166 6.22 -14.85 -1.63
C TYR A 166 5.01 -14.36 -0.87
N PHE A 167 4.09 -13.71 -1.58
CA PHE A 167 2.82 -13.26 -1.03
C PHE A 167 1.68 -13.93 -1.77
N LYS A 168 0.66 -14.34 -1.02
CA LYS A 168 -0.54 -14.96 -1.57
C LYS A 168 -1.74 -14.45 -0.81
N HIS A 169 -2.81 -14.13 -1.52
CA HIS A 169 -4.11 -13.93 -0.90
C HIS A 169 -4.89 -15.24 -0.89
N ASP A 170 -5.35 -15.70 0.27
CA ASP A 170 -6.24 -16.85 0.44
C ASP A 170 -7.56 -16.44 1.10
N ASP A 171 -8.35 -17.41 1.59
CA ASP A 171 -9.66 -17.15 2.20
C ASP A 171 -9.54 -16.41 3.55
N GLN A 172 -8.35 -16.40 4.15
CA GLN A 172 -8.03 -15.76 5.42
C GLN A 172 -7.39 -14.38 5.23
N GLY A 173 -7.03 -14.02 3.99
CA GLY A 173 -6.50 -12.73 3.58
C GLY A 173 -5.09 -12.84 2.99
N LEU A 174 -4.34 -11.75 3.06
CA LEU A 174 -2.98 -11.71 2.54
C LEU A 174 -1.98 -12.40 3.47
N GLU A 175 -1.22 -13.36 2.97
CA GLU A 175 -0.24 -14.14 3.72
C GLU A 175 1.17 -14.03 3.10
N ILE A 176 2.18 -14.17 3.96
CA ILE A 176 3.59 -14.27 3.55
C ILE A 176 4.06 -15.72 3.62
N ILE A 177 4.74 -16.17 2.57
CA ILE A 177 5.28 -17.52 2.42
C ILE A 177 6.80 -17.40 2.24
N THR A 178 7.54 -18.11 3.07
CA THR A 178 9.00 -18.16 3.03
C THR A 178 9.47 -19.58 2.80
N TYR A 179 10.56 -19.74 2.04
CA TYR A 179 11.25 -21.01 1.88
C TYR A 179 12.70 -20.86 2.34
N ASP A 180 13.27 -21.89 2.97
CA ASP A 180 14.64 -21.84 3.51
C ASP A 180 15.69 -21.53 2.44
N THR A 181 15.43 -21.87 1.18
CA THR A 181 16.34 -21.68 0.05
C THR A 181 16.33 -20.26 -0.53
N THR A 182 15.27 -19.47 -0.27
CA THR A 182 15.08 -18.15 -0.89
C THR A 182 14.93 -17.03 0.13
N LYS A 183 14.47 -17.33 1.34
CA LYS A 183 14.28 -16.35 2.41
C LYS A 183 15.57 -15.56 2.65
N PRO A 184 15.52 -14.21 2.68
CA PRO A 184 16.69 -13.41 3.06
C PRO A 184 17.20 -13.83 4.45
N PRO A 185 18.50 -14.17 4.60
CA PRO A 185 19.09 -14.44 5.91
C PRO A 185 18.92 -13.25 6.86
N HIS A 186 18.86 -13.52 8.16
CA HIS A 186 18.79 -12.48 9.20
C HIS A 186 17.55 -11.56 9.11
N ILE A 187 16.50 -11.99 8.41
CA ILE A 187 15.21 -11.30 8.42
C ILE A 187 14.15 -12.21 9.01
N ARG A 188 13.43 -11.66 9.99
CA ARG A 188 12.18 -12.23 10.51
C ARG A 188 11.00 -11.43 9.98
N PHE A 189 9.96 -12.14 9.59
CA PHE A 189 8.75 -11.55 9.01
C PHE A 189 7.57 -11.79 9.95
N GLU A 190 6.75 -10.78 10.14
CA GLU A 190 5.58 -10.85 11.02
C GLU A 190 4.40 -10.13 10.36
N LYS A 191 3.28 -10.82 10.18
CA LYS A 191 2.01 -10.22 9.82
C LYS A 191 1.40 -9.60 11.07
N ILE A 192 1.03 -8.33 11.00
CA ILE A 192 0.46 -7.60 12.14
C ILE A 192 -1.06 -7.67 12.07
N ASP A 193 -1.62 -7.13 11.00
CA ASP A 193 -3.05 -7.10 10.72
C ASP A 193 -3.29 -6.82 9.24
N GLY A 194 -4.38 -7.33 8.68
CA GLY A 194 -4.79 -7.07 7.29
C GLY A 194 -3.63 -7.17 6.29
N TYR A 195 -3.24 -6.01 5.76
CA TYR A 195 -2.20 -5.86 4.74
C TYR A 195 -0.82 -5.42 5.30
N HIS A 196 -0.66 -5.29 6.62
CA HIS A 196 0.56 -4.79 7.27
C HIS A 196 1.51 -5.89 7.71
N PHE A 197 2.76 -5.77 7.29
CA PHE A 197 3.85 -6.69 7.62
C PHE A 197 5.06 -5.94 8.19
N LYS A 198 5.64 -6.47 9.26
CA LYS A 198 6.93 -6.00 9.78
C LYS A 198 8.04 -6.93 9.34
N PHE A 199 9.10 -6.33 8.82
CA PHE A 199 10.34 -7.01 8.45
C PHE A 199 11.39 -6.60 9.49
N PHE A 200 11.81 -7.53 10.33
CA PHE A 200 12.82 -7.27 11.36
C PHE A 200 14.17 -7.71 10.84
N LEU A 201 15.09 -6.76 10.67
CA LEU A 201 16.50 -7.06 10.42
C LEU A 201 17.14 -7.47 11.75
N GLU A 202 17.45 -8.75 11.88
CA GLU A 202 18.08 -9.34 13.04
C GLU A 202 19.61 -9.24 12.94
N LYS A 203 20.30 -9.73 13.97
CA LYS A 203 21.77 -9.71 14.01
C LYS A 203 22.37 -10.54 12.87
N PHE A 204 23.33 -9.96 12.14
CA PHE A 204 23.99 -10.54 10.96
C PHE A 204 25.52 -10.64 11.11
N ASN A 205 26.00 -10.69 12.37
CA ASN A 205 27.42 -10.79 12.73
C ASN A 205 27.78 -12.21 13.17
#